data_AF-A0A212KCW9-F1
#
_entry.id   AF-A0A212KCW9-F1
#
_cell.length_a   1.000
_cell.length_b   1.000
_cell.length_c   1.000
_cell.angle_alpha   90.00
_cell.angle_beta   90.00
_cell.angle_gamma   90.00
#
_symmetry.space_group_name_H-M   'P 1'
#
loop_
_entity.id
_entity.type
_entity.pdbx_description
1 polymer ?
#
loop_
_entity_poly.entity_id
_entity_poly.type
_entity_poly.pdbx_seq_one_letter_code
_entity_poly.pdbx_strand_id
1 'polypeptide(L)'
;MVAVYILIGVLLVMLVLGLAAMIFFKLAIGTRDSWRNPEEKIVGDGAKKALLLYQPSNGKHNVSMAMALAELAAGRGYTVTVNHPSEKLTYDPAEYDLLIYGSAVYMGETSKALRNYIQAHPVTGKDVLIFVTGLQPESPEGEALKLLLPDANRVSTIKVTTKETQRLLDFAKLHIPEGEPRATSRS
;
A
#
# COMPACT_ATOMS: atom_id res chain seq x y z
N MET A 1 -54.10 -3.95 -15.27
CA MET A 1 -53.17 -3.18 -16.14
C MET A 1 -52.23 -2.31 -15.32
N VAL A 2 -52.71 -1.34 -14.54
CA VAL A 2 -51.84 -0.43 -13.74
C VAL A 2 -50.89 -1.17 -12.78
N ALA A 3 -51.39 -2.15 -12.01
CA ALA A 3 -50.56 -2.94 -11.10
C ALA A 3 -49.45 -3.74 -11.81
N VAL A 4 -49.70 -4.20 -13.04
CA VAL A 4 -48.72 -4.93 -13.86
C VAL A 4 -47.59 -3.99 -14.31
N TYR A 5 -47.92 -2.76 -14.72
CA TYR A 5 -46.91 -1.75 -15.07
C TYR A 5 -46.06 -1.32 -13.87
N ILE A 6 -46.65 -1.20 -12.69
CA ILE A 6 -45.91 -0.90 -11.44
C ILE A 6 -44.93 -2.04 -11.14
N LEU A 7 -45.37 -3.29 -11.22
CA LEU A 7 -44.50 -4.46 -10.97
C LEU A 7 -43.33 -4.53 -11.96
N ILE A 8 -43.59 -4.30 -13.25
CA ILE A 8 -42.55 -4.25 -14.29
C ILE A 8 -41.56 -3.09 -14.01
N GLY A 9 -42.07 -1.92 -13.60
CA GLY A 9 -41.23 -0.79 -13.23
C GLY A 9 -40.30 -1.10 -12.06
N VAL A 10 -40.81 -1.72 -11.00
CA VAL A 10 -40.00 -2.15 -9.85
C VAL A 10 -38.93 -3.18 -10.25
N LEU A 11 -39.30 -4.16 -11.08
CA LEU A 11 -38.35 -5.17 -11.59
C LEU A 11 -37.24 -4.54 -12.43
N LEU A 12 -37.57 -3.57 -13.29
CA LEU A 12 -36.57 -2.84 -14.08
C LEU A 12 -35.62 -2.03 -13.20
N VAL A 13 -36.14 -1.34 -12.17
CA VAL A 13 -35.29 -0.61 -11.22
C VAL A 13 -34.37 -1.56 -10.46
N MET A 14 -34.89 -2.69 -9.97
CA MET A 14 -34.07 -3.72 -9.30
C MET A 14 -33.00 -4.30 -10.22
N LEU A 15 -33.34 -4.55 -11.50
CA LEU A 15 -32.38 -5.05 -12.50
C LEU A 15 -31.24 -4.04 -12.72
N VAL A 16 -31.57 -2.75 -12.87
CA VAL A 16 -30.58 -1.67 -13.05
C VAL A 16 -29.69 -1.54 -11.82
N LEU A 17 -30.27 -1.58 -10.61
CA LEU A 17 -29.50 -1.54 -9.36
C LEU A 17 -28.59 -2.77 -9.21
N GLY A 18 -29.07 -3.96 -9.57
CA GLY A 18 -28.28 -5.19 -9.56
C GLY A 18 -27.11 -5.14 -10.53
N LEU A 19 -27.33 -4.63 -11.75
CA LEU A 19 -26.27 -4.43 -12.74
C LEU A 19 -25.23 -3.39 -12.28
N ALA A 20 -25.68 -2.27 -11.70
CA ALA A 20 -24.80 -1.25 -11.15
C ALA A 20 -23.94 -1.80 -9.99
N ALA A 21 -24.55 -2.56 -9.08
CA ALA A 21 -23.84 -3.25 -8.00
C ALA A 21 -22.82 -4.25 -8.56
N MET A 22 -23.21 -5.07 -9.55
CA MET A 22 -22.31 -6.04 -10.19
C MET A 22 -21.08 -5.36 -10.81
N ILE A 23 -21.28 -4.26 -11.54
CA ILE A 23 -20.18 -3.48 -12.15
C ILE A 23 -19.27 -2.92 -11.04
N PHE A 24 -19.86 -2.35 -9.99
CA PHE A 24 -19.11 -1.81 -8.85
C PHE A 24 -18.25 -2.89 -8.17
N PHE A 25 -18.82 -4.06 -7.85
CA PHE A 25 -18.09 -5.18 -7.25
C PHE A 25 -16.97 -5.68 -8.17
N LYS A 26 -17.24 -5.82 -9.47
CA LYS A 26 -16.24 -6.29 -10.44
C LYS A 26 -15.05 -5.33 -10.51
N LEU A 27 -15.30 -4.02 -10.51
CA LEU A 27 -14.23 -3.01 -10.51
C LEU A 27 -13.43 -3.04 -9.20
N ALA A 28 -14.10 -3.14 -8.06
CA ALA A 28 -13.44 -3.15 -6.76
C ALA A 28 -12.58 -4.41 -6.55
N ILE A 29 -13.09 -5.60 -6.92
CA ILE A 29 -12.35 -6.87 -6.87
C ILE A 29 -11.18 -6.82 -7.85
N GLY A 30 -11.42 -6.33 -9.07
CA GLY A 30 -10.39 -6.19 -10.09
C GLY A 30 -9.18 -5.40 -9.59
N THR A 31 -9.39 -4.33 -8.81
CA THR A 31 -8.28 -3.55 -8.24
C THR A 31 -7.57 -4.26 -7.11
N ARG A 32 -8.31 -4.91 -6.21
CA ARG A 32 -7.75 -5.69 -5.10
C ARG A 32 -6.86 -6.84 -5.59
N ASP A 33 -7.31 -7.51 -6.65
CA ASP A 33 -6.68 -8.70 -7.22
C ASP A 33 -5.77 -8.36 -8.42
N SER A 34 -5.70 -7.09 -8.83
CA SER A 34 -4.83 -6.65 -9.93
C SER A 34 -3.36 -6.76 -9.54
N TRP A 35 -2.69 -7.69 -10.17
CA TRP A 35 -1.24 -7.70 -10.28
C TRP A 35 -0.82 -6.52 -11.16
N ARG A 36 0.02 -5.64 -10.62
CA ARG A 36 0.67 -4.63 -11.45
C ARG A 36 2.01 -5.17 -11.93
N ASN A 37 2.38 -4.79 -13.14
CA ASN A 37 3.73 -5.05 -13.60
C ASN A 37 4.70 -4.26 -12.70
N PRO A 38 5.84 -4.87 -12.33
CA PRO A 38 6.90 -4.14 -11.65
C PRO A 38 7.29 -2.88 -12.43
N GLU A 39 7.40 -1.76 -11.73
CA GLU A 39 7.87 -0.48 -12.22
C GLU A 39 8.86 0.06 -11.18
N GLU A 40 10.08 -0.48 -11.20
CA GLU A 40 11.12 -0.13 -10.24
C GLU A 40 11.53 1.34 -10.41
N LYS A 41 11.61 2.06 -9.29
CA LYS A 41 12.18 3.40 -9.20
C LYS A 41 13.14 3.47 -8.02
N ILE A 42 14.33 4.00 -8.25
CA ILE A 42 15.30 4.26 -7.19
C ILE A 42 15.21 5.73 -6.78
N VAL A 43 15.11 5.98 -5.48
CA VAL A 43 15.07 7.33 -4.90
C VAL A 43 16.18 7.46 -3.85
N GLY A 44 17.04 8.46 -4.00
CA GLY A 44 18.18 8.69 -3.10
C GLY A 44 19.39 7.79 -3.37
N ASP A 45 20.51 8.14 -2.75
CA ASP A 45 21.84 7.51 -2.91
C ASP A 45 22.52 7.21 -1.56
N GLY A 46 21.70 7.08 -0.51
CA GLY A 46 22.12 6.82 0.86
C GLY A 46 22.84 5.46 1.07
N ALA A 47 23.45 5.30 2.24
CA ALA A 47 24.21 4.09 2.56
C ALA A 47 23.31 2.90 2.93
N LYS A 48 22.18 3.18 3.61
CA LYS A 48 21.20 2.16 3.99
C LYS A 48 20.24 1.87 2.85
N LYS A 49 19.69 0.65 2.79
CA LYS A 49 18.71 0.25 1.76
C LYS A 49 17.30 0.25 2.34
N ALA A 50 16.35 0.82 1.62
CA ALA A 50 14.92 0.71 1.94
C ALA A 50 14.15 0.09 0.77
N LEU A 51 13.18 -0.77 1.07
CA LEU A 51 12.25 -1.31 0.09
C LEU A 51 10.86 -0.73 0.34
N LEU A 52 10.31 -0.02 -0.64
CA LEU A 52 8.94 0.50 -0.62
C LEU A 52 8.10 -0.24 -1.66
N LEU A 53 7.29 -1.19 -1.20
CA LEU A 53 6.29 -1.84 -2.05
C LEU A 53 4.92 -1.27 -1.78
N TYR A 54 4.29 -0.72 -2.81
CA TYR A 54 2.92 -0.22 -2.68
C TYR A 54 2.03 -0.62 -3.85
N GLN A 55 0.79 -0.98 -3.54
CA GLN A 55 -0.26 -1.17 -4.54
C GLN A 55 -0.93 0.19 -4.81
N PRO A 56 -0.85 0.74 -6.03
CA PRO A 56 -1.52 2.00 -6.30
C PRO A 56 -3.04 1.82 -6.36
N SER A 57 -3.76 2.85 -5.96
CA SER A 57 -5.22 2.92 -6.09
C SER A 57 -5.63 3.11 -7.57
N ASN A 58 -6.91 2.90 -7.88
CA ASN A 58 -7.46 3.14 -9.22
C ASN A 58 -7.25 4.57 -9.70
N GLY A 59 -7.52 5.54 -8.82
CA GLY A 59 -7.29 6.96 -9.10
C GLY A 59 -5.83 7.39 -8.96
N LYS A 60 -4.91 6.45 -8.67
CA LYS A 60 -3.47 6.69 -8.43
C LYS A 60 -3.17 7.73 -7.33
N HIS A 61 -4.14 8.02 -6.47
CA HIS A 61 -4.02 9.06 -5.43
C HIS A 61 -2.96 8.75 -4.36
N ASN A 62 -2.62 7.47 -4.16
CA ASN A 62 -1.60 7.06 -3.20
C ASN A 62 -0.19 6.96 -3.83
N VAL A 63 -0.04 7.24 -5.14
CA VAL A 63 1.27 7.29 -5.81
C VAL A 63 2.10 8.45 -5.27
N SER A 64 1.52 9.64 -5.18
CA SER A 64 2.22 10.82 -4.64
C SER A 64 2.61 10.62 -3.17
N MET A 65 1.79 9.91 -2.39
CA MET A 65 2.09 9.54 -1.02
C MET A 65 3.27 8.58 -0.92
N ALA A 66 3.30 7.54 -1.74
CA ALA A 66 4.41 6.60 -1.80
C ALA A 66 5.71 7.29 -2.20
N MET A 67 5.65 8.19 -3.19
CA MET A 67 6.84 8.96 -3.61
C MET A 67 7.31 9.93 -2.53
N ALA A 68 6.40 10.64 -1.86
CA ALA A 68 6.77 11.54 -0.75
C ALA A 68 7.40 10.77 0.43
N LEU A 69 6.93 9.55 0.72
CA LEU A 69 7.56 8.66 1.69
C LEU A 69 8.95 8.20 1.24
N ALA A 70 9.12 7.88 -0.05
CA ALA A 70 10.42 7.51 -0.61
C ALA A 70 11.42 8.69 -0.52
N GLU A 71 10.99 9.90 -0.84
CA GLU A 71 11.80 11.11 -0.71
C GLU A 71 12.16 11.41 0.75
N LEU A 72 11.21 11.23 1.68
CA LEU A 72 11.48 11.37 3.12
C LEU A 72 12.53 10.37 3.59
N ALA A 73 12.39 9.09 3.23
CA ALA A 73 13.37 8.06 3.57
C ALA A 73 14.72 8.34 2.90
N ALA A 74 14.73 8.78 1.65
CA ALA A 74 15.95 9.18 0.96
C ALA A 74 16.67 10.35 1.67
N GLY A 75 15.93 11.37 2.10
CA GLY A 75 16.45 12.48 2.89
C GLY A 75 17.01 12.07 4.26
N ARG A 76 16.67 10.86 4.71
CA ARG A 76 17.22 10.21 5.91
C ARG A 76 18.35 9.23 5.60
N GLY A 77 18.99 9.30 4.46
CA GLY A 77 20.19 8.50 4.16
C GLY A 77 19.89 7.07 3.69
N TYR A 78 18.71 6.81 3.13
CA TYR A 78 18.41 5.54 2.46
C TYR A 78 18.49 5.67 0.93
N THR A 79 18.94 4.61 0.26
CA THR A 79 18.58 4.34 -1.13
C THR A 79 17.29 3.53 -1.13
N VAL A 80 16.21 4.13 -1.63
CA VAL A 80 14.87 3.55 -1.61
C VAL A 80 14.55 2.90 -2.95
N THR A 81 14.33 1.59 -2.94
CA THR A 81 13.76 0.84 -4.07
C THR A 81 12.24 0.89 -3.97
N VAL A 82 11.60 1.64 -4.86
CA VAL A 82 10.14 1.76 -4.93
C VAL A 82 9.61 0.85 -6.02
N ASN A 83 8.64 -0.01 -5.71
CA ASN A 83 8.01 -0.87 -6.70
C ASN A 83 6.56 -1.25 -6.31
N HIS A 84 5.89 -2.00 -7.17
CA HIS A 84 4.58 -2.60 -6.94
C HIS A 84 4.72 -4.07 -6.57
N PRO A 85 3.95 -4.57 -5.58
CA PRO A 85 3.99 -5.98 -5.22
C PRO A 85 3.58 -6.86 -6.41
N SER A 86 4.38 -7.88 -6.70
CA SER A 86 4.19 -8.79 -7.83
C SER A 86 4.86 -10.14 -7.56
N GLU A 87 4.33 -11.25 -8.10
CA GLU A 87 5.01 -12.57 -8.04
C GLU A 87 6.32 -12.59 -8.83
N LYS A 88 6.52 -11.62 -9.72
CA LYS A 88 7.73 -11.46 -10.53
C LYS A 88 8.87 -10.76 -9.79
N LEU A 89 8.61 -10.23 -8.58
CA LEU A 89 9.66 -9.57 -7.80
C LEU A 89 10.62 -10.62 -7.24
N THR A 90 11.91 -10.31 -7.28
CA THR A 90 12.98 -11.16 -6.74
C THR A 90 13.73 -10.49 -5.59
N TYR A 91 13.15 -9.43 -5.00
CA TYR A 91 13.76 -8.74 -3.87
C TYR A 91 13.68 -9.62 -2.62
N ASP A 92 14.81 -9.80 -1.94
CA ASP A 92 14.83 -10.38 -0.61
C ASP A 92 14.68 -9.26 0.44
N PRO A 93 13.58 -9.21 1.23
CA PRO A 93 13.42 -8.21 2.28
C PRO A 93 14.54 -8.22 3.34
N ALA A 94 15.28 -9.33 3.48
CA ALA A 94 16.40 -9.41 4.41
C ALA A 94 17.57 -8.48 4.02
N GLU A 95 17.73 -8.15 2.73
CA GLU A 95 18.79 -7.26 2.23
C GLU A 95 18.54 -5.77 2.52
N TYR A 96 17.35 -5.42 2.99
CA TYR A 96 16.96 -4.04 3.24
C TYR A 96 16.95 -3.75 4.75
N ASP A 97 17.38 -2.55 5.12
CA ASP A 97 17.39 -2.06 6.51
C ASP A 97 15.98 -1.61 6.95
N LEU A 98 15.20 -1.10 6.00
CA LEU A 98 13.85 -0.59 6.22
C LEU A 98 12.87 -1.16 5.18
N LEU A 99 11.71 -1.61 5.65
CA LEU A 99 10.62 -2.07 4.79
C LEU A 99 9.43 -1.12 4.91
N ILE A 100 8.90 -0.68 3.79
CA ILE A 100 7.72 0.18 3.72
C ILE A 100 6.67 -0.49 2.83
N TYR A 101 5.51 -0.79 3.40
CA TYR A 101 4.42 -1.48 2.71
C TYR A 101 3.18 -0.60 2.60
N GLY A 102 2.71 -0.39 1.38
CA GLY A 102 1.60 0.49 1.06
C GLY A 102 0.43 -0.22 0.40
N SER A 103 -0.80 -0.02 0.91
CA SER A 103 -1.99 -0.56 0.26
C SER A 103 -3.16 0.41 0.29
N ALA A 104 -3.90 0.47 -0.81
CA ALA A 104 -5.27 0.97 -0.77
C ALA A 104 -6.21 -0.10 -0.18
N VAL A 105 -7.27 0.34 0.52
CA VAL A 105 -8.35 -0.54 0.97
C VAL A 105 -9.43 -0.62 -0.10
N TYR A 106 -9.77 -1.83 -0.49
CA TYR A 106 -10.89 -2.13 -1.35
C TYR A 106 -11.72 -3.25 -0.72
N MET A 107 -13.02 -3.02 -0.56
CA MET A 107 -13.96 -3.98 0.05
C MET A 107 -13.52 -4.48 1.44
N GLY A 108 -12.95 -3.60 2.26
CA GLY A 108 -12.50 -3.93 3.62
C GLY A 108 -11.20 -4.73 3.68
N GLU A 109 -10.48 -4.88 2.57
CA GLU A 109 -9.22 -5.62 2.51
C GLU A 109 -8.09 -4.81 1.89
N THR A 110 -6.85 -5.18 2.25
CA THR A 110 -5.63 -4.72 1.58
C THR A 110 -5.32 -5.56 0.33
N SER A 111 -4.37 -5.09 -0.47
CA SER A 111 -3.94 -5.71 -1.72
C SER A 111 -3.55 -7.17 -1.50
N LYS A 112 -4.16 -8.06 -2.30
CA LYS A 112 -3.80 -9.48 -2.30
C LYS A 112 -2.35 -9.70 -2.71
N ALA A 113 -1.88 -8.95 -3.72
CA ALA A 113 -0.48 -9.02 -4.17
C ALA A 113 0.50 -8.66 -3.06
N LEU A 114 0.19 -7.62 -2.27
CA LEU A 114 1.05 -7.22 -1.14
C LEU A 114 1.05 -8.27 -0.03
N ARG A 115 -0.13 -8.79 0.33
CA ARG A 115 -0.27 -9.85 1.33
C ARG A 115 0.52 -11.11 0.93
N ASN A 116 0.35 -11.55 -0.32
CA ASN A 116 1.07 -12.70 -0.86
C ASN A 116 2.58 -12.49 -0.81
N TYR A 117 3.06 -11.29 -1.18
CA TYR A 117 4.47 -10.96 -1.12
C TYR A 117 5.02 -11.07 0.31
N ILE A 118 4.35 -10.45 1.29
CA ILE A 118 4.77 -10.48 2.71
C ILE A 118 4.81 -11.92 3.24
N GLN A 119 3.79 -12.73 2.92
CA GLN A 119 3.71 -14.12 3.36
C GLN A 119 4.78 -15.02 2.72
N ALA A 120 5.12 -14.77 1.46
CA ALA A 120 6.15 -15.53 0.74
C ALA A 120 7.58 -15.16 1.17
N HIS A 121 7.79 -13.99 1.78
CA HIS A 121 9.10 -13.49 2.16
C HIS A 121 9.13 -13.09 3.65
N PRO A 122 9.04 -14.07 4.58
CA PRO A 122 9.08 -13.80 6.00
C PRO A 122 10.43 -13.18 6.39
N VAL A 123 10.38 -12.20 7.30
CA VAL A 123 11.56 -11.47 7.78
C VAL A 123 11.42 -11.20 9.27
N THR A 124 12.54 -11.08 9.98
CA THR A 124 12.58 -10.83 11.44
C THR A 124 13.62 -9.76 11.78
N GLY A 125 13.41 -9.03 12.87
CA GLY A 125 14.37 -8.02 13.34
C GLY A 125 14.44 -6.78 12.44
N LYS A 126 13.38 -6.47 11.68
CA LYS A 126 13.32 -5.30 10.79
C LYS A 126 12.44 -4.20 11.35
N ASP A 127 12.76 -2.96 10.98
CA ASP A 127 11.83 -1.85 11.07
C ASP A 127 10.90 -1.88 9.85
N VAL A 128 9.59 -1.95 10.11
CA VAL A 128 8.57 -2.04 9.06
C VAL A 128 7.54 -0.94 9.25
N LEU A 129 7.32 -0.12 8.21
CA LEU A 129 6.26 0.86 8.17
C LEU A 129 5.15 0.41 7.23
N ILE A 130 3.93 0.28 7.74
CA ILE A 130 2.74 -0.04 6.96
C ILE A 130 1.89 1.22 6.85
N PHE A 131 1.58 1.64 5.62
CA PHE A 131 0.60 2.69 5.37
C PHE A 131 -0.57 2.17 4.55
N VAL A 132 -1.78 2.48 5.02
CA VAL A 132 -3.01 2.06 4.37
C VAL A 132 -3.81 3.29 3.96
N THR A 133 -4.20 3.36 2.68
CA THR A 133 -5.07 4.44 2.19
C THR A 133 -6.52 3.98 2.10
N GLY A 134 -7.44 4.64 2.79
CA GLY A 134 -8.86 4.32 2.75
C GLY A 134 -9.75 5.49 3.16
N LEU A 135 -11.07 5.34 3.04
CA LEU A 135 -12.02 6.41 3.35
C LEU A 135 -12.20 6.64 4.85
N GLN A 136 -12.05 5.59 5.65
CA GLN A 136 -12.22 5.63 7.10
C GLN A 136 -10.85 5.67 7.78
N PRO A 137 -10.57 6.66 8.65
CA PRO A 137 -9.26 6.84 9.25
C PRO A 137 -8.91 5.80 10.34
N GLU A 138 -9.87 5.02 10.84
CA GLU A 138 -9.67 4.06 11.94
C GLU A 138 -10.37 2.74 11.64
N SER A 139 -9.62 1.73 11.19
CA SER A 139 -10.17 0.42 10.82
C SER A 139 -9.06 -0.65 10.67
N PRO A 140 -9.41 -1.94 10.72
CA PRO A 140 -8.45 -2.99 11.10
C PRO A 140 -7.52 -3.45 9.97
N GLU A 141 -7.61 -2.89 8.75
CA GLU A 141 -6.92 -3.47 7.59
C GLU A 141 -5.40 -3.33 7.66
N GLY A 142 -4.90 -2.27 8.31
CA GLY A 142 -3.47 -2.11 8.60
C GLY A 142 -2.98 -3.13 9.65
N GLU A 143 -3.75 -3.34 10.72
CA GLU A 143 -3.42 -4.35 11.73
C GLU A 143 -3.46 -5.77 11.14
N ALA A 144 -4.39 -6.05 10.22
CA ALA A 144 -4.43 -7.32 9.50
C ALA A 144 -3.15 -7.59 8.68
N LEU A 145 -2.52 -6.56 8.10
CA LEU A 145 -1.21 -6.70 7.46
C LEU A 145 -0.09 -6.93 8.47
N LYS A 146 -0.13 -6.22 9.60
CA LYS A 146 0.85 -6.37 10.68
C LYS A 146 0.88 -7.80 11.22
N LEU A 147 -0.28 -8.46 11.34
CA LEU A 147 -0.38 -9.87 11.78
C LEU A 147 0.29 -10.87 10.83
N LEU A 148 0.65 -10.48 9.60
CA LEU A 148 1.41 -11.32 8.68
C LEU A 148 2.92 -11.28 8.95
N LEU A 149 3.38 -10.32 9.75
CA LEU A 149 4.77 -10.14 10.11
C LEU A 149 5.04 -10.71 11.50
N PRO A 150 6.18 -11.39 11.72
CA PRO A 150 6.57 -11.85 13.05
C PRO A 150 6.73 -10.71 14.07
N ASP A 151 6.39 -10.95 15.34
CA ASP A 151 6.52 -10.01 16.46
C ASP A 151 7.96 -9.54 16.72
N ALA A 152 8.96 -10.26 16.19
CA ALA A 152 10.36 -9.86 16.22
C ALA A 152 10.64 -8.58 15.39
N ASN A 153 9.69 -8.12 14.58
CA ASN A 153 9.79 -6.87 13.83
C ASN A 153 9.20 -5.69 14.59
N ARG A 154 9.80 -4.51 14.41
CA ARG A 154 9.24 -3.25 14.88
C ARG A 154 8.28 -2.72 13.81
N VAL A 155 7.01 -3.10 13.92
CA VAL A 155 5.99 -2.74 12.92
C VAL A 155 5.18 -1.53 13.37
N SER A 156 5.23 -0.48 12.56
CA SER A 156 4.47 0.77 12.76
C SER A 156 3.42 0.90 11.66
N THR A 157 2.16 1.09 12.03
CA THR A 157 1.03 1.11 11.09
C THR A 157 0.28 2.43 11.17
N ILE A 158 -0.09 2.99 10.01
CA ILE A 158 -1.00 4.13 9.95
C ILE A 158 -2.03 3.95 8.83
N LYS A 159 -3.29 4.31 9.12
CA LYS A 159 -4.32 4.49 8.09
C LYS A 159 -4.56 5.98 7.83
N VAL A 160 -4.62 6.34 6.56
CA VAL A 160 -4.82 7.72 6.10
C VAL A 160 -5.81 7.76 4.94
N THR A 161 -6.52 8.87 4.77
CA THR A 161 -7.22 9.19 3.51
C THR A 161 -6.23 9.73 2.48
N THR A 162 -6.63 9.83 1.22
CA THR A 162 -5.80 10.36 0.12
C THR A 162 -5.46 11.86 0.26
N LYS A 163 -6.03 12.55 1.25
CA LYS A 163 -5.78 13.98 1.53
C LYS A 163 -4.81 14.20 2.68
N GLU A 164 -4.43 13.14 3.39
CA GLU A 164 -3.67 13.20 4.64
C GLU A 164 -2.17 12.89 4.43
N THR A 165 -1.59 13.33 3.31
CA THR A 165 -0.16 13.11 3.02
C THR A 165 0.72 13.66 4.13
N GLN A 166 0.41 14.83 4.67
CA GLN A 166 1.21 15.44 5.74
C GLN A 166 1.20 14.59 7.02
N ARG A 167 0.02 14.07 7.42
CA ARG A 167 -0.12 13.17 8.57
C ARG A 167 0.71 11.89 8.37
N LEU A 168 0.70 11.34 7.16
CA LEU A 168 1.54 10.19 6.81
C LEU A 168 3.03 10.51 6.96
N LEU A 169 3.49 11.66 6.46
CA LEU A 169 4.89 12.06 6.56
C LEU A 169 5.32 12.34 8.00
N ASP A 170 4.47 12.98 8.80
CA ASP A 170 4.79 13.26 10.20
C ASP A 170 4.84 11.97 11.04
N PHE A 171 3.95 11.03 10.76
CA PHE A 171 4.05 9.68 11.32
C PHE A 171 5.35 8.99 10.90
N ALA A 172 5.69 9.02 9.61
CA ALA A 172 6.89 8.39 9.10
C ALA A 172 8.18 9.01 9.68
N LYS A 173 8.21 10.32 9.93
CA LYS A 173 9.33 10.99 10.62
C LYS A 173 9.60 10.44 12.02
N LEU A 174 8.59 9.91 12.71
CA LEU A 174 8.76 9.35 14.04
C LEU A 174 9.19 7.87 14.02
N HIS A 175 8.92 7.16 12.92
CA HIS A 175 9.05 5.70 12.86
C HIS A 175 10.11 5.20 11.87
N ILE A 176 10.53 6.02 10.91
CA ILE A 176 11.68 5.72 10.03
C ILE A 176 12.96 6.12 10.76
N PRO A 177 13.89 5.21 11.09
CA PRO A 177 15.15 5.59 11.72
C PRO A 177 16.00 6.46 10.79
N GLU A 178 16.82 7.37 11.33
CA GLU A 178 17.85 8.04 10.53
C GLU A 178 18.87 7.00 9.99
N GLY A 179 19.19 7.11 8.72
CA GLY A 179 20.30 6.43 8.07
C GLY A 179 21.57 7.26 8.16
N GLU A 180 22.72 6.60 8.19
CA GLU A 180 23.98 7.33 8.13
C GLU A 180 24.16 7.89 6.71
N PRO A 181 24.53 9.18 6.55
CA PRO A 181 24.88 9.73 5.25
C PRO A 181 26.05 8.93 4.68
N ARG A 182 26.01 8.62 3.38
CA ARG A 182 27.14 8.00 2.70
C ARG A 182 28.34 8.94 2.86
N ALA A 183 29.40 8.46 3.51
CA ALA A 183 30.65 9.22 3.63
C ALA A 183 31.07 9.61 2.20
N THR A 184 31.04 10.91 1.90
CA THR A 184 31.44 11.42 0.59
C THR A 184 32.88 10.98 0.37
N SER A 185 33.11 10.08 -0.59
CA SER A 185 34.47 9.82 -1.06
C SER A 185 34.96 11.12 -1.64
N ARG A 186 35.80 11.84 -0.89
CA ARG A 186 36.61 12.92 -1.44
C ARG A 186 37.50 12.29 -2.51
N SER A 187 37.12 12.47 -3.77
CA SER A 187 38.02 12.39 -4.92
C SER A 187 38.83 13.67 -5.00
#